data_AF-A0A6P1J9Z1-F1
#
_entry.id   AF-A0A6P1J9Z1-F1
#
_cell.length_a   1.000
_cell.length_b   1.000
_cell.length_c   1.000
_cell.angle_alpha   90.00
_cell.angle_beta   90.00
_cell.angle_gamma   90.00
#
_symmetry.space_group_name_H-M   'P 1'
#
loop_
_entity.id
_entity.type
_entity.pdbx_description
1 polymer ?
#
loop_
_entity_poly.entity_id
_entity_poly.type
_entity_poly.pdbx_seq_one_letter_code
_entity_poly.pdbx_strand_id
1 'polypeptide(L)'
;MQYDDLDKSELLRRLEKLERLVTQAPIGFSSVTNGALRILSDEGLIVGEAEGENAGKGSQKVYGTIEVTGTLRGDGSIDWEGPVQLKGQVDVTGRMRVQGGGRVVASDAGDNGHSMQLYYQDGVGKVFAFGVPMEIRAWSSVIQLNERGLIISGGGGVIGMSEDSIEIVGPDGSAGAWIELKGGDVFVHNLPDS
;
A
#
# COMPACT_ATOMS: atom_id res chain seq x y z
N MET A 1 34.73 67.22 -3.02
CA MET A 1 34.11 65.90 -2.78
C MET A 1 35.27 64.96 -2.49
N GLN A 2 35.60 64.79 -1.21
CA GLN A 2 36.82 64.15 -0.73
C GLN A 2 36.49 62.66 -0.55
N TYR A 3 36.86 61.85 -1.54
CA TYR A 3 36.88 60.39 -1.41
C TYR A 3 38.27 60.01 -0.94
N ASP A 4 38.57 60.26 0.33
CA ASP A 4 39.81 59.77 0.92
C ASP A 4 39.58 59.44 2.39
N ASP A 5 40.17 58.33 2.80
CA ASP A 5 40.09 57.71 4.12
C ASP A 5 38.75 57.07 4.51
N LEU A 6 38.39 56.02 3.76
CA LEU A 6 37.98 54.80 4.45
C LEU A 6 39.15 54.40 5.38
N ASP A 7 39.02 54.75 6.65
CA ASP A 7 39.97 54.43 7.72
C ASP A 7 40.44 52.97 7.56
N LYS A 8 41.74 52.78 7.26
CA LYS A 8 42.34 51.46 7.07
C LYS A 8 42.04 50.52 8.23
N SER A 9 41.86 51.05 9.44
CA SER A 9 41.53 50.27 10.62
C SER A 9 40.08 49.75 10.61
N GLU A 10 39.14 50.48 10.01
CA GLU A 10 37.76 50.04 9.78
C GLU A 10 37.70 48.96 8.68
N LEU A 11 38.51 49.10 7.64
CA LEU A 11 38.63 48.11 6.56
C LEU A 11 39.21 46.78 7.06
N LEU A 12 40.24 46.84 7.91
CA LEU A 12 40.82 45.67 8.57
C LEU A 12 39.84 45.00 9.54
N ARG A 13 39.10 45.77 10.34
CA ARG A 13 38.03 45.21 11.19
C ARG A 13 36.94 44.51 10.39
N ARG A 14 36.55 45.08 9.23
CA ARG A 14 35.57 44.46 8.34
C ARG A 14 36.11 43.18 7.73
N LEU A 15 37.37 43.15 7.31
CA LEU A 15 38.05 41.95 6.78
C LEU A 15 38.17 40.85 7.82
N GLU A 16 38.59 41.14 9.06
CA GLU A 16 38.63 40.14 10.14
C GLU A 16 37.25 39.59 10.47
N LYS A 17 36.21 40.44 10.42
CA LYS A 17 34.82 40.01 10.62
C LYS A 17 34.33 39.14 9.46
N LEU A 18 34.76 39.44 8.23
CA LEU A 18 34.42 38.66 7.03
C LEU A 18 35.13 37.31 7.03
N GLU A 19 36.42 37.26 7.37
CA GLU A 19 37.17 36.01 7.58
C GLU A 19 36.55 35.17 8.68
N ARG A 20 36.16 35.78 9.81
CA ARG A 20 35.42 35.07 10.86
C ARG A 20 34.07 34.53 10.37
N LEU A 21 33.33 35.27 9.55
CA LEU A 21 32.07 34.80 8.98
C LEU A 21 32.27 33.66 7.97
N VAL A 22 33.31 33.75 7.14
CA VAL A 22 33.67 32.71 6.16
C VAL A 22 34.14 31.44 6.86
N THR A 23 34.91 31.57 7.95
CA THR A 23 35.36 30.44 8.77
C THR A 23 34.28 29.91 9.72
N GLN A 24 33.28 30.72 10.08
CA GLN A 24 32.10 30.33 10.88
C GLN A 24 30.91 29.84 10.06
N ALA A 25 31.00 29.80 8.73
CA ALA A 25 30.03 29.14 7.87
C ALA A 25 30.58 27.78 7.37
N PRO A 26 30.73 26.76 8.24
CA PRO A 26 31.23 25.42 7.86
C PRO A 26 30.27 24.64 6.94
N ILE A 27 29.18 25.28 6.54
CA ILE A 27 28.05 24.74 5.79
C ILE A 27 27.82 25.69 4.61
N GLY A 28 28.74 25.67 3.64
CA GLY A 28 28.89 26.67 2.57
C GLY A 28 27.63 26.97 1.74
N PHE A 29 26.70 26.01 1.62
CA PHE A 29 25.42 26.16 0.90
C PHE A 29 24.20 26.15 1.83
N SER A 30 24.37 26.66 3.05
CA SER A 30 23.28 26.76 4.01
C SER A 30 23.09 28.17 4.54
N SER A 31 21.87 28.47 4.96
CA SER A 31 21.53 29.70 5.65
C SER A 31 20.69 29.36 6.88
N VAL A 32 21.02 29.99 8.00
CA VAL A 32 20.16 30.02 9.19
C VAL A 32 19.51 31.39 9.25
N THR A 33 18.23 31.48 8.93
CA THR A 33 17.46 32.74 8.96
C THR A 33 16.27 32.57 9.90
N ASN A 34 16.14 33.43 10.90
CA ASN A 34 15.05 33.39 11.89
C ASN A 34 14.86 32.00 12.55
N GLY A 35 15.96 31.26 12.78
CA GLY A 35 15.93 29.92 13.36
C GLY A 35 15.63 28.77 12.39
N ALA A 36 15.34 29.06 11.12
CA ALA A 36 15.16 28.05 10.08
C ALA A 36 16.50 27.73 9.40
N LEU A 37 16.85 26.45 9.30
CA LEU A 37 17.97 25.95 8.51
C LEU A 37 17.47 25.61 7.10
N ARG A 38 18.08 26.20 6.07
CA ARG A 38 17.87 25.83 4.68
C ARG A 38 19.15 25.26 4.09
N ILE A 39 19.06 24.13 3.40
CA ILE A 39 20.16 23.46 2.70
C ILE A 39 19.83 23.47 1.21
N LEU A 40 20.73 24.02 0.41
CA LEU A 40 20.58 24.14 -1.05
C LEU A 40 21.59 23.26 -1.82
N SER A 41 22.15 22.25 -1.15
CA SER A 41 23.06 21.27 -1.76
C SER A 41 22.28 20.28 -2.63
N ASP A 42 22.86 19.88 -3.77
CA ASP A 42 22.33 18.81 -4.62
C ASP A 42 22.34 17.45 -3.91
N GLU A 43 23.27 17.25 -2.96
CA GLU A 43 23.36 16.05 -2.11
C GLU A 43 22.42 16.12 -0.90
N GLY A 44 21.85 17.28 -0.61
CA GLY A 44 20.95 17.50 0.53
C GLY A 44 21.64 17.48 1.89
N LEU A 45 20.92 17.03 2.92
CA LEU A 45 21.43 16.85 4.27
C LEU A 45 21.92 15.42 4.46
N ILE A 46 23.23 15.24 4.64
CA ILE A 46 23.81 13.97 5.08
C ILE A 46 23.93 14.00 6.61
N VAL A 47 23.34 13.03 7.28
CA VAL A 47 23.48 12.84 8.72
C VAL A 47 24.38 11.62 8.95
N GLY A 48 25.55 11.81 9.56
CA GLY A 48 26.56 10.77 9.75
C GLY A 48 27.86 11.09 9.00
N GLU A 49 28.66 10.06 8.73
CA GLU A 49 29.86 10.20 7.90
C GLU A 49 29.47 10.35 6.42
N ALA A 50 30.21 11.17 5.67
CA ALA A 50 29.97 11.35 4.22
C ALA A 50 30.65 10.26 3.38
N GLU A 51 31.74 9.68 3.87
CA GLU A 51 32.57 8.70 3.17
C GLU A 51 33.04 7.59 4.12
N GLY A 52 33.46 6.45 3.58
CA GLY A 52 33.96 5.29 4.34
C GLY A 52 32.89 4.25 4.68
N GLU A 53 33.24 3.22 5.45
CA GLU A 53 32.36 2.08 5.78
C GLU A 53 31.12 2.48 6.60
N ASN A 54 31.12 3.67 7.22
CA ASN A 54 30.00 4.21 7.98
C ASN A 54 29.31 5.39 7.28
N ALA A 55 29.59 5.60 6.00
CA ALA A 55 28.91 6.63 5.22
C ALA A 55 27.38 6.46 5.31
N GLY A 56 26.67 7.54 5.63
CA GLY A 56 25.21 7.56 5.78
C GLY A 56 24.66 6.92 7.07
N LYS A 57 25.52 6.42 7.97
CA LYS A 57 25.11 5.91 9.28
C LYS A 57 24.99 7.05 10.30
N GLY A 58 23.89 7.78 10.23
CA GLY A 58 23.52 8.78 11.23
C GLY A 58 22.12 8.56 11.77
N SER A 59 21.79 9.25 12.86
CA SER A 59 20.43 9.27 13.39
C SER A 59 19.91 10.69 13.36
N GLN A 60 18.70 10.87 12.83
CA GLN A 60 18.00 12.13 12.86
C GLN A 60 16.73 11.95 13.69
N LYS A 61 16.48 12.88 14.60
CA LYS A 61 15.20 13.01 15.29
C LYS A 61 14.56 14.31 14.85
N VAL A 62 13.36 14.22 14.31
CA VAL A 62 12.54 15.39 13.99
C VAL A 62 11.35 15.38 14.92
N TYR A 63 11.11 16.50 15.60
CA TYR A 63 9.92 16.71 16.40
C TYR A 63 8.95 17.59 15.60
N GLY A 64 7.69 17.19 15.53
CA GLY A 64 6.66 17.88 14.76
C GLY A 64 6.37 17.22 13.42
N THR A 65 6.05 18.02 12.41
CA THR A 65 5.64 17.55 11.08
C THR A 65 6.84 17.48 10.15
N ILE A 66 6.93 16.37 9.40
CA ILE A 66 7.82 16.24 8.25
C ILE A 66 6.94 16.28 7.00
N GLU A 67 7.22 17.21 6.09
CA GLU A 67 6.63 17.23 4.75
C GLU A 67 7.72 16.91 3.74
N VAL A 68 7.53 15.85 2.95
CA VAL A 68 8.47 15.42 1.90
C VAL A 68 7.75 15.56 0.57
N THR A 69 8.23 16.46 -0.27
CA THR A 69 7.80 16.56 -1.67
C THR A 69 8.78 15.78 -2.55
N GLY A 70 8.28 14.74 -3.23
CA GLY A 70 9.09 13.88 -4.09
C GLY A 70 9.18 12.45 -3.54
N THR A 71 10.33 11.80 -3.76
CA THR A 71 10.54 10.40 -3.39
C THR A 71 11.18 10.29 -2.01
N LEU A 72 10.54 9.55 -1.11
CA LEU A 72 11.16 9.05 0.11
C LEU A 72 11.60 7.59 -0.12
N ARG A 73 12.90 7.32 -0.02
CA ARG A 73 13.46 5.96 -0.09
C ARG A 73 14.17 5.66 1.21
N GLY A 74 13.95 4.47 1.75
CA GLY A 74 14.65 3.97 2.92
C GLY A 74 14.82 2.45 2.84
N ASP A 75 15.86 1.97 3.49
CA ASP A 75 16.11 0.55 3.75
C ASP A 75 15.89 0.26 5.25
N GLY A 76 15.45 -0.97 5.56
CA GLY A 76 15.16 -1.40 6.93
C GLY A 76 13.69 -1.35 7.32
N SER A 77 13.42 -1.13 8.62
CA SER A 77 12.08 -1.17 9.21
C SER A 77 11.53 0.23 9.46
N ILE A 78 10.27 0.45 9.08
CA ILE A 78 9.51 1.62 9.48
C ILE A 78 8.52 1.17 10.56
N ASP A 79 8.60 1.77 11.74
CA ASP A 79 7.59 1.66 12.79
C ASP A 79 6.71 2.92 12.77
N TRP A 80 5.40 2.74 12.76
CA TRP A 80 4.45 3.84 12.65
C TRP A 80 3.32 3.64 13.64
N GLU A 81 3.06 4.67 14.45
CA GLU A 81 1.95 4.71 15.38
C GLU A 81 0.88 5.69 14.90
N GLY A 82 -0.37 5.26 14.92
CA GLY A 82 -1.52 6.06 14.49
C GLY A 82 -1.97 5.77 13.05
N PRO A 83 -2.93 6.57 12.54
CA PRO A 83 -3.50 6.34 11.22
C PRO A 83 -2.50 6.65 10.10
N VAL A 84 -2.54 5.84 9.05
CA VAL A 84 -1.80 6.06 7.79
C VAL A 84 -2.81 6.10 6.65
N GLN A 85 -2.69 7.13 5.80
CA GLN A 85 -3.43 7.19 4.53
C GLN A 85 -2.44 7.24 3.38
N LEU A 86 -2.41 6.18 2.57
CA LEU A 86 -1.66 6.13 1.31
C LEU A 86 -2.64 6.40 0.16
N LYS A 87 -2.24 7.27 -0.78
CA LYS A 87 -3.04 7.59 -1.98
C LYS A 87 -2.23 7.25 -3.23
N GLY A 88 -2.93 6.84 -4.29
CA GLY A 88 -2.31 6.37 -5.52
C GLY A 88 -2.02 4.87 -5.49
N GLN A 89 -1.19 4.41 -6.41
CA GLN A 89 -0.78 3.00 -6.48
C GLN A 89 0.13 2.66 -5.31
N VAL A 90 -0.18 1.56 -4.61
CA VAL A 90 0.63 1.02 -3.52
C VAL A 90 0.95 -0.43 -3.85
N ASP A 91 2.23 -0.70 -4.13
CA ASP A 91 2.71 -2.05 -4.39
C ASP A 91 3.34 -2.62 -3.11
N VAL A 92 2.69 -3.64 -2.53
CA VAL A 92 3.23 -4.37 -1.37
C VAL A 92 3.78 -5.70 -1.85
N THR A 93 5.08 -5.91 -1.67
CA THR A 93 5.75 -7.18 -2.00
C THR A 93 6.14 -7.93 -0.73
N GLY A 94 6.14 -9.27 -0.80
CA GLY A 94 6.44 -10.12 0.34
C GLY A 94 5.21 -10.46 1.19
N ARG A 95 5.43 -10.76 2.47
CA ARG A 95 4.37 -11.21 3.39
C ARG A 95 3.72 -10.03 4.11
N MET A 96 2.40 -9.94 4.02
CA MET A 96 1.60 -9.02 4.82
C MET A 96 0.94 -9.77 5.99
N ARG A 97 1.04 -9.24 7.21
CA ARG A 97 0.35 -9.77 8.40
C ARG A 97 -0.45 -8.65 9.04
N VAL A 98 -1.76 -8.84 9.14
CA VAL A 98 -2.68 -7.91 9.79
C VAL A 98 -3.11 -8.52 11.13
N GLN A 99 -3.02 -7.76 12.22
CA GLN A 99 -3.38 -8.19 13.58
C GLN A 99 -4.32 -7.17 14.23
N GLY A 100 -5.03 -7.57 15.30
CA GLY A 100 -5.90 -6.66 16.05
C GLY A 100 -7.26 -6.38 15.42
N GLY A 101 -7.81 -7.30 14.61
CA GLY A 101 -9.16 -7.16 14.03
C GLY A 101 -9.23 -6.38 12.72
N GLY A 102 -8.13 -6.35 11.95
CA GLY A 102 -8.10 -5.62 10.68
C GLY A 102 -9.06 -6.17 9.63
N ARG A 103 -9.51 -5.27 8.76
CA ARG A 103 -10.37 -5.53 7.59
C ARG A 103 -9.64 -5.04 6.35
N VAL A 104 -9.52 -5.90 5.34
CA VAL A 104 -9.01 -5.53 4.02
C VAL A 104 -10.21 -5.32 3.10
N VAL A 105 -10.28 -4.17 2.43
CA VAL A 105 -11.33 -3.84 1.46
C VAL A 105 -10.68 -3.51 0.13
N ALA A 106 -11.06 -4.21 -0.92
CA ALA A 106 -10.69 -3.92 -2.30
C ALA A 106 -11.93 -3.43 -3.05
N SER A 107 -11.87 -2.23 -3.63
CA SER A 107 -12.98 -1.60 -4.36
C SER A 107 -12.43 -0.61 -5.39
N ASP A 108 -13.16 -0.39 -6.48
CA ASP A 108 -12.71 0.45 -7.60
C ASP A 108 -12.75 1.96 -7.29
N ALA A 109 -13.39 2.38 -6.19
CA ALA A 109 -13.51 3.80 -5.84
C ALA A 109 -13.70 4.08 -4.33
N GLY A 110 -13.34 3.14 -3.46
CA GLY A 110 -13.72 3.22 -2.04
C GLY A 110 -15.22 3.00 -1.79
N ASP A 111 -15.97 2.60 -2.83
CA ASP A 111 -17.37 2.23 -2.72
C ASP A 111 -17.51 0.87 -2.04
N ASN A 112 -18.13 0.85 -0.87
CA ASN A 112 -18.41 -0.40 -0.16
C ASN A 112 -19.46 -1.26 -0.89
N GLY A 113 -20.31 -0.66 -1.74
CA GLY A 113 -21.33 -1.35 -2.52
C GLY A 113 -20.79 -2.19 -3.68
N HIS A 114 -19.58 -1.89 -4.16
CA HIS A 114 -18.85 -2.62 -5.20
C HIS A 114 -17.46 -3.00 -4.69
N SER A 115 -17.42 -3.91 -3.71
CA SER A 115 -16.19 -4.25 -2.99
C SER A 115 -16.07 -5.73 -2.66
N MET A 116 -14.81 -6.18 -2.55
CA MET A 116 -14.45 -7.41 -1.87
C MET A 116 -13.83 -7.10 -0.51
N GLN A 117 -14.17 -7.88 0.50
CA GLN A 117 -13.71 -7.66 1.86
C GLN A 117 -13.26 -8.95 2.51
N LEU A 118 -12.12 -8.88 3.22
CA LEU A 118 -11.58 -9.97 4.04
C LEU A 118 -11.45 -9.46 5.47
N TYR A 119 -12.08 -10.15 6.41
CA TYR A 119 -11.89 -9.86 7.83
C TYR A 119 -12.09 -11.08 8.70
N TYR A 120 -11.56 -11.02 9.92
CA TYR A 120 -11.65 -12.07 10.92
C TYR A 120 -12.46 -11.57 12.11
N GLN A 121 -13.54 -12.27 12.44
CA GLN A 121 -14.42 -11.93 13.55
C GLN A 121 -14.95 -13.20 14.21
N ASP A 122 -14.96 -13.23 15.53
CA ASP A 122 -15.54 -14.33 16.34
C ASP A 122 -14.99 -15.72 16.00
N GLY A 123 -13.69 -15.82 15.72
CA GLY A 123 -13.08 -17.11 15.39
C GLY A 123 -13.11 -17.49 13.90
N VAL A 124 -13.83 -16.72 13.07
CA VAL A 124 -14.12 -17.07 11.68
C VAL A 124 -13.54 -16.03 10.73
N GLY A 125 -12.76 -16.50 9.75
CA GLY A 125 -12.36 -15.70 8.59
C GLY A 125 -13.50 -15.64 7.58
N LYS A 126 -13.87 -14.43 7.15
CA LYS A 126 -14.97 -14.22 6.22
C LYS A 126 -14.50 -13.46 4.99
N VAL A 127 -15.03 -13.86 3.83
CA VAL A 127 -14.89 -13.13 2.57
C VAL A 127 -16.27 -12.66 2.15
N PHE A 128 -16.41 -11.36 1.91
CA PHE A 128 -17.64 -10.76 1.41
C PHE A 128 -17.39 -10.14 0.05
N ALA A 129 -18.36 -10.30 -0.84
CA ALA A 129 -18.41 -9.60 -2.10
C ALA A 129 -19.74 -8.84 -2.17
N PHE A 130 -19.68 -7.54 -2.40
CA PHE A 130 -20.84 -6.68 -2.56
C PHE A 130 -20.81 -6.15 -3.99
N GLY A 131 -21.87 -6.40 -4.77
CA GLY A 131 -22.01 -5.88 -6.14
C GLY A 131 -20.93 -6.35 -7.13
N VAL A 132 -20.07 -7.29 -6.74
CA VAL A 132 -18.98 -7.83 -7.55
C VAL A 132 -19.01 -9.36 -7.52
N PRO A 133 -18.77 -10.05 -8.64
CA PRO A 133 -18.65 -11.50 -8.64
C PRO A 133 -17.40 -11.94 -7.88
N MET A 134 -17.47 -13.09 -7.23
CA MET A 134 -16.32 -13.72 -6.57
C MET A 134 -15.88 -14.94 -7.35
N GLU A 135 -14.58 -15.06 -7.59
CA GLU A 135 -13.97 -16.22 -8.23
C GLU A 135 -12.78 -16.72 -7.40
N ILE A 136 -12.79 -18.00 -7.03
CA ILE A 136 -11.70 -18.68 -6.33
C ILE A 136 -11.13 -19.73 -7.28
N ARG A 137 -9.84 -19.60 -7.63
CA ARG A 137 -9.15 -20.55 -8.51
C ARG A 137 -8.10 -21.36 -7.77
N ALA A 138 -8.09 -22.66 -8.02
CA ALA A 138 -7.04 -23.57 -7.60
C ALA A 138 -6.72 -24.55 -8.74
N TRP A 139 -5.57 -24.35 -9.39
CA TRP A 139 -5.19 -25.06 -10.63
C TRP A 139 -6.26 -24.92 -11.73
N SER A 140 -6.79 -26.04 -12.23
CA SER A 140 -7.88 -26.09 -13.20
C SER A 140 -9.27 -26.02 -12.56
N SER A 141 -9.36 -25.90 -11.22
CA SER A 141 -10.63 -25.80 -10.52
C SER A 141 -11.00 -24.34 -10.25
N VAL A 142 -12.28 -24.04 -10.39
CA VAL A 142 -12.84 -22.70 -10.22
C VAL A 142 -14.13 -22.79 -9.39
N ILE A 143 -14.27 -21.90 -8.42
CA ILE A 143 -15.53 -21.64 -7.71
C ILE A 143 -15.95 -20.20 -8.07
N GLN A 144 -17.13 -20.02 -8.63
CA GLN A 144 -17.70 -18.72 -8.98
C GLN A 144 -18.99 -18.49 -8.21
N LEU A 145 -19.13 -17.31 -7.60
CA LEU A 145 -20.37 -16.86 -6.97
C LEU A 145 -20.76 -15.52 -7.57
N ASN A 146 -22.01 -15.42 -8.00
CA ASN A 146 -22.58 -14.19 -8.55
C ASN A 146 -24.09 -14.14 -8.31
N GLU A 147 -24.75 -13.12 -8.86
CA GLU A 147 -26.20 -12.92 -8.76
C GLU A 147 -27.04 -14.09 -9.30
N ARG A 148 -26.49 -14.92 -10.18
CA ARG A 148 -27.18 -16.06 -10.81
C ARG A 148 -26.96 -17.37 -10.05
N GLY A 149 -26.07 -17.39 -9.05
CA GLY A 149 -25.85 -18.54 -8.19
C GLY A 149 -24.38 -18.91 -7.99
N LEU A 150 -24.12 -20.21 -7.83
CA LEU A 150 -22.82 -20.80 -7.51
C LEU A 150 -22.43 -21.81 -8.61
N ILE A 151 -21.20 -21.72 -9.10
CA ILE A 151 -20.63 -22.72 -10.02
C ILE A 151 -19.32 -23.22 -9.43
N ILE A 152 -19.16 -24.54 -9.34
CA ILE A 152 -17.91 -25.21 -8.98
C ILE A 152 -17.53 -26.09 -10.16
N SER A 153 -16.38 -25.85 -10.78
CA SER A 153 -15.88 -26.67 -11.89
C SER A 153 -14.45 -27.10 -11.63
N GLY A 154 -14.06 -28.27 -12.14
CA GLY A 154 -12.72 -28.82 -11.97
C GLY A 154 -12.64 -30.29 -12.35
N GLY A 155 -11.50 -30.74 -12.88
CA GLY A 155 -11.32 -32.14 -13.28
C GLY A 155 -12.32 -32.66 -14.32
N GLY A 156 -12.90 -31.76 -15.12
CA GLY A 156 -13.93 -32.05 -16.13
C GLY A 156 -15.37 -31.94 -15.62
N GLY A 157 -15.61 -32.05 -14.32
CA GLY A 157 -16.96 -31.98 -13.74
C GLY A 157 -17.40 -30.54 -13.43
N VAL A 158 -18.71 -30.36 -13.31
CA VAL A 158 -19.35 -29.10 -12.93
C VAL A 158 -20.47 -29.36 -11.93
N ILE A 159 -20.54 -28.55 -10.88
CA ILE A 159 -21.69 -28.42 -9.99
C ILE A 159 -22.19 -26.99 -10.16
N GLY A 160 -23.39 -26.83 -10.69
CA GLY A 160 -24.08 -25.56 -10.81
C GLY A 160 -25.23 -25.49 -9.83
N MET A 161 -25.40 -24.35 -9.18
CA MET A 161 -26.60 -24.00 -8.43
C MET A 161 -27.10 -22.67 -8.97
N SER A 162 -28.38 -22.61 -9.31
CA SER A 162 -29.08 -21.41 -9.75
C SER A 162 -30.27 -21.14 -8.84
N GLU A 163 -31.10 -20.14 -9.20
CA GLU A 163 -32.33 -19.84 -8.48
C GLU A 163 -33.31 -21.02 -8.47
N ASP A 164 -33.39 -21.76 -9.57
CA ASP A 164 -34.43 -22.78 -9.79
C ASP A 164 -33.90 -24.22 -9.84
N SER A 165 -32.58 -24.41 -9.87
CA SER A 165 -32.00 -25.74 -10.09
C SER A 165 -30.63 -25.96 -9.47
N ILE A 166 -30.33 -27.23 -9.20
CA ILE A 166 -28.98 -27.71 -8.92
C ILE A 166 -28.65 -28.75 -10.00
N GLU A 167 -27.55 -28.53 -10.71
CA GLU A 167 -27.07 -29.38 -11.79
C GLU A 167 -25.69 -29.96 -11.42
N ILE A 168 -25.50 -31.26 -11.63
CA ILE A 168 -24.22 -31.93 -11.47
C ILE A 168 -23.88 -32.64 -12.79
N VAL A 169 -22.81 -32.18 -13.44
CA VAL A 169 -22.28 -32.72 -14.70
C VAL A 169 -20.97 -33.43 -14.44
N GLY A 170 -20.87 -34.67 -14.93
CA GLY A 170 -19.68 -35.49 -14.84
C GLY A 170 -18.55 -35.06 -15.79
N PRO A 171 -17.32 -35.58 -15.60
CA PRO A 171 -16.15 -35.21 -16.40
C PRO A 171 -16.23 -35.50 -17.91
N ASP A 172 -17.07 -36.45 -18.27
CA ASP A 172 -17.36 -36.88 -19.64
C ASP A 172 -18.48 -36.06 -20.30
N GLY A 173 -19.01 -35.05 -19.60
CA GLY A 173 -20.16 -34.26 -20.05
C GLY A 173 -21.48 -35.00 -19.92
N SER A 174 -21.50 -36.22 -19.36
CA SER A 174 -22.75 -36.87 -18.97
C SER A 174 -23.33 -36.14 -17.77
N ALA A 175 -24.60 -35.77 -17.83
CA ALA A 175 -25.26 -35.20 -16.66
C ALA A 175 -25.43 -36.34 -15.63
N GLY A 176 -24.91 -36.15 -14.42
CA GLY A 176 -24.90 -37.18 -13.38
C GLY A 176 -26.22 -37.23 -12.62
N ALA A 177 -26.71 -36.07 -12.19
CA ALA A 177 -28.01 -35.89 -11.58
C ALA A 177 -28.38 -34.40 -11.61
N TRP A 178 -29.67 -34.07 -11.69
CA TRP A 178 -30.13 -32.71 -11.47
C TRP A 178 -31.37 -32.67 -10.58
N ILE A 179 -31.44 -31.62 -9.76
CA ILE A 179 -32.54 -31.37 -8.83
C ILE A 179 -33.28 -30.13 -9.31
N GLU A 180 -34.58 -30.26 -9.56
CA GLU A 180 -35.49 -29.15 -9.91
C GLU A 180 -36.29 -28.74 -8.68
N LEU A 181 -36.41 -27.43 -8.46
CA LEU A 181 -37.32 -26.86 -7.47
C LEU A 181 -38.44 -26.13 -8.20
N LYS A 182 -39.67 -26.65 -8.13
CA LYS A 182 -40.80 -26.07 -8.86
C LYS A 182 -42.05 -26.06 -8.01
N GLY A 183 -42.60 -24.87 -7.77
CA GLY A 183 -43.84 -24.71 -7.01
C GLY A 183 -43.77 -25.17 -5.55
N GLY A 184 -42.56 -25.26 -4.97
CA GLY A 184 -42.33 -25.80 -3.62
C GLY A 184 -42.07 -27.30 -3.57
N ASP A 185 -42.19 -28.01 -4.70
CA ASP A 185 -41.85 -29.43 -4.81
C ASP A 185 -40.38 -29.63 -5.23
N VAL A 186 -39.80 -30.76 -4.81
CA VAL A 186 -38.43 -31.17 -5.15
C VAL A 186 -38.48 -32.36 -6.09
N PHE A 187 -37.92 -32.22 -7.29
CA PHE A 187 -37.79 -33.30 -8.26
C PHE A 187 -36.33 -33.73 -8.35
N VAL A 188 -36.05 -34.99 -8.05
CA VAL A 188 -34.73 -35.58 -8.24
C VAL A 188 -34.76 -36.37 -9.55
N HIS A 189 -34.06 -35.87 -10.55
CA HIS A 189 -33.94 -36.52 -11.83
C HIS A 189 -32.64 -37.30 -11.85
N ASN A 190 -32.75 -38.61 -11.66
CA ASN A 190 -31.65 -39.52 -11.94
C ASN A 190 -31.64 -39.75 -13.44
N LEU A 191 -30.54 -39.46 -14.12
CA LEU A 191 -30.46 -39.76 -15.55
C LEU A 191 -30.36 -41.28 -15.71
N PRO A 192 -31.12 -41.88 -16.65
CA PRO A 192 -31.04 -43.31 -16.89
C PRO A 192 -29.60 -43.65 -17.28
N ASP A 193 -29.08 -44.72 -16.68
CA ASP A 193 -27.73 -45.24 -16.90
C ASP A 193 -27.35 -45.12 -18.39
N SER A 194 -26.25 -44.42 -18.67
CA SER A 194 -25.59 -44.46 -19.98
C SER A 194 -25.04 -45.86 -20.26
#